data_AF-A0A1B6C6F6-F1
#
_entry.id   AF-A0A1B6C6F6-F1
#
_cell.length_a   1.000
_cell.length_b   1.000
_cell.length_c   1.000
_cell.angle_alpha   90.00
_cell.angle_beta   90.00
_cell.angle_gamma   90.00
#
_symmetry.space_group_name_H-M   'P 1'
#
loop_
_entity.id
_entity.type
_entity.pdbx_description
1 polymer ?
#
loop_
_entity_poly.entity_id
_entity_poly.type
_entity_poly.pdbx_seq_one_letter_code
_entity_poly.pdbx_strand_id
1 'polypeptide(L)'
;KNWGKHDIKVGRSWRKEELRIKSNSDLHKLWFVLLKERNMLMTMEEESKTEFEIFPNPERLDKVKESMHNLEEVLMERNRAYHMLETGETGERPAKLLQNQFGLTVFHKMTEHFIPKYMNKKWREKFVFTEFS
;
A
#
# COMPACT_ATOMS: atom_id res chain seq x y z
N LYS A 1 -23.14 -0.23 23.79
CA LYS A 1 -23.66 1.07 23.30
C LYS A 1 -22.62 2.14 23.62
N ASN A 2 -21.91 2.66 22.62
CA ASN A 2 -20.78 3.59 22.78
C ASN A 2 -21.02 4.97 22.13
N TRP A 3 -22.21 5.20 21.56
CA TRP A 3 -22.62 6.49 21.00
C TRP A 3 -22.65 7.57 22.09
N GLY A 4 -22.07 8.74 21.81
CA GLY A 4 -22.02 9.88 22.74
C GLY A 4 -20.97 9.78 23.87
N LYS A 5 -20.07 8.78 23.85
CA LYS A 5 -18.97 8.70 24.83
C LYS A 5 -17.72 9.37 24.29
N HIS A 6 -17.15 10.30 25.07
CA HIS A 6 -15.89 10.97 24.73
C HIS A 6 -14.67 10.07 24.86
N ASP A 7 -14.68 9.14 25.83
CA ASP A 7 -13.58 8.20 26.05
C ASP A 7 -14.03 6.77 25.73
N ILE A 8 -13.53 6.24 24.61
CA ILE A 8 -13.67 4.84 24.24
C ILE A 8 -12.31 4.20 24.44
N LYS A 9 -12.23 3.25 25.38
CA LYS A 9 -11.02 2.45 25.60
C LYS A 9 -10.69 1.65 24.33
N VAL A 10 -9.55 1.96 23.73
CA VAL A 10 -9.01 1.27 22.55
C VAL A 10 -7.72 0.55 22.90
N GLY A 11 -7.48 -0.59 22.25
CA GLY A 11 -6.22 -1.31 22.36
C GLY A 11 -5.07 -0.61 21.62
N ARG A 12 -3.87 -1.18 21.75
CA ARG A 12 -2.69 -0.76 20.98
C ARG A 12 -2.76 -1.25 19.52
N SER A 13 -1.91 -0.67 18.66
CA SER A 13 -1.68 -1.15 17.30
C SER A 13 -0.98 -2.52 17.26
N TRP A 14 -1.15 -3.21 16.13
CA TRP A 14 -0.47 -4.48 15.83
C TRP A 14 1.01 -4.26 15.54
N ARG A 15 1.88 -5.00 16.22
CA ARG A 15 3.33 -4.95 16.00
C ARG A 15 3.76 -5.95 14.92
N LYS A 16 4.82 -5.64 14.19
CA LYS A 16 5.33 -6.49 13.10
C LYS A 16 5.69 -7.90 13.59
N GLU A 17 6.30 -8.02 14.77
CA GLU A 17 6.71 -9.30 15.36
C GLU A 17 5.50 -10.23 15.57
N GLU A 18 4.36 -9.67 15.95
CA GLU A 18 3.12 -10.43 16.17
C GLU A 18 2.45 -10.85 14.87
N LEU A 19 2.61 -10.06 13.82
CA LEU A 19 2.06 -10.34 12.50
C LEU A 19 2.91 -11.39 11.77
N ARG A 20 4.24 -11.39 11.98
CA ARG A 20 5.18 -12.37 11.40
C ARG A 20 4.90 -13.81 11.83
N ILE A 21 4.34 -14.02 13.02
CA ILE A 21 3.98 -15.37 13.52
C ILE A 21 2.60 -15.86 13.03
N LYS A 22 1.83 -15.05 12.31
CA LYS A 22 0.49 -15.41 11.81
C LYS A 22 0.54 -16.01 10.40
N SER A 23 -0.41 -16.90 10.11
CA SER A 23 -0.60 -17.47 8.77
C SER A 23 -1.07 -16.40 7.77
N ASN A 24 -0.80 -16.59 6.47
CA ASN A 24 -1.31 -15.67 5.43
C ASN A 24 -2.86 -15.60 5.42
N SER A 25 -3.53 -16.72 5.73
CA SER A 25 -5.00 -16.75 5.84
C SER A 25 -5.51 -15.84 6.96
N ASP A 26 -4.84 -15.86 8.13
CA ASP A 26 -5.23 -15.02 9.25
C ASP A 26 -4.90 -13.55 9.02
N LEU A 27 -3.76 -13.25 8.39
CA LEU A 27 -3.42 -11.88 7.98
C LEU A 27 -4.45 -11.32 6.99
N HIS A 28 -4.89 -12.13 6.03
CA HIS A 28 -5.93 -11.75 5.07
C HIS A 28 -7.25 -11.44 5.78
N LYS A 29 -7.69 -12.30 6.72
CA LYS A 29 -8.89 -12.02 7.55
C LYS A 29 -8.72 -10.75 8.38
N LEU A 30 -7.56 -10.57 9.01
CA LEU A 30 -7.25 -9.41 9.83
C LEU A 30 -7.30 -8.11 9.02
N TRP A 31 -6.80 -8.11 7.79
CA TRP A 31 -6.90 -6.97 6.88
C TRP A 31 -8.34 -6.50 6.71
N PHE A 32 -9.29 -7.40 6.49
CA PHE A 32 -10.71 -7.03 6.37
C PHE A 32 -11.34 -6.55 7.68
N VAL A 33 -10.90 -7.07 8.82
CA VAL A 33 -11.35 -6.55 10.13
C VAL A 33 -10.87 -5.11 10.31
N LEU A 34 -9.59 -4.83 10.04
CA LEU A 34 -9.02 -3.48 10.11
C LEU A 34 -9.65 -2.54 9.08
N LEU A 35 -9.94 -3.02 7.87
CA LEU A 35 -10.56 -2.24 6.81
C LEU A 35 -11.98 -1.78 7.18
N LYS A 36 -12.81 -2.67 7.74
CA LYS A 36 -14.16 -2.32 8.21
C LYS A 36 -14.11 -1.28 9.32
N GLU A 37 -13.20 -1.47 10.26
CA GLU A 37 -12.95 -0.53 11.35
C GLU A 37 -12.51 0.84 10.82
N ARG A 38 -11.53 0.88 9.92
CA ARG A 38 -11.05 2.11 9.28
C ARG A 38 -12.18 2.85 8.56
N ASN A 39 -13.01 2.14 7.81
CA ASN A 39 -14.13 2.74 7.08
C ASN A 39 -15.19 3.33 8.03
N MET A 40 -15.53 2.61 9.10
CA MET A 40 -16.43 3.11 10.15
C MET A 40 -15.88 4.40 10.79
N LEU A 41 -14.58 4.45 11.11
CA LEU A 41 -13.95 5.63 11.69
C LEU A 41 -13.90 6.81 10.73
N MET A 42 -13.63 6.56 9.44
CA MET A 42 -13.64 7.63 8.42
C MET A 42 -15.04 8.23 8.24
N THR A 43 -16.09 7.41 8.23
CA THR A 43 -17.47 7.92 8.19
C THR A 43 -17.80 8.76 9.43
N MET A 44 -17.42 8.28 10.61
CA MET A 44 -17.65 9.00 11.86
C MET A 44 -16.86 10.31 11.95
N GLU A 45 -15.64 10.34 11.41
CA GLU A 45 -14.81 11.55 11.31
C GLU A 45 -15.47 12.60 10.41
N GLU A 46 -16.02 12.17 9.28
CA GLU A 46 -16.72 13.07 8.35
C GLU A 46 -18.03 13.62 8.95
N GLU A 47 -18.81 12.78 9.63
CA GLU A 47 -20.00 13.21 10.36
C GLU A 47 -19.64 14.24 11.44
N SER A 48 -18.59 13.98 12.23
CA SER A 48 -18.14 14.92 13.27
C SER A 48 -17.70 16.27 12.66
N LYS A 49 -17.01 16.26 11.52
CA LYS A 49 -16.65 17.49 10.80
C LYS A 49 -17.87 18.25 10.29
N THR A 50 -18.87 17.54 9.77
CA THR A 50 -20.11 18.12 9.23
C THR A 50 -20.92 18.80 10.34
N GLU A 51 -21.01 18.17 11.50
CA GLU A 51 -21.72 18.68 12.67
C GLU A 51 -20.87 19.67 13.52
N PHE A 52 -19.64 19.98 13.09
CA PHE A 52 -18.67 20.79 13.83
C PHE A 52 -18.37 20.25 15.25
N GLU A 53 -18.47 18.93 15.44
CA GLU A 53 -18.15 18.24 16.68
C GLU A 53 -16.71 17.72 16.71
N ILE A 54 -16.17 17.55 17.92
CA ILE A 54 -14.83 16.97 18.10
C ILE A 54 -14.92 15.46 17.91
N PHE A 55 -14.14 14.94 16.96
CA PHE A 55 -14.06 13.50 16.72
C PHE A 55 -13.64 12.75 17.98
N PRO A 56 -14.43 11.77 18.45
CA PRO A 56 -14.08 11.01 19.65
C PRO A 56 -12.91 10.05 19.34
N ASN A 57 -11.80 10.27 20.04
CA ASN A 57 -10.59 9.44 20.00
C ASN A 57 -9.93 9.33 18.58
N PRO A 58 -9.34 10.43 18.06
CA PRO A 58 -8.63 10.45 16.78
C PRO A 58 -7.48 9.44 16.71
N GLU A 59 -6.82 9.16 17.84
CA GLU A 59 -5.71 8.19 17.90
C GLU A 59 -6.13 6.78 17.45
N ARG A 60 -7.41 6.42 17.56
CA ARG A 60 -7.91 5.12 17.11
C ARG A 60 -7.70 4.93 15.60
N LEU A 61 -7.92 5.98 14.82
CA LEU A 61 -7.71 5.95 13.38
C LEU A 61 -6.22 5.76 13.04
N ASP A 62 -5.34 6.44 13.77
CA ASP A 62 -3.90 6.32 13.59
C ASP A 62 -3.38 4.92 13.97
N LYS A 63 -3.87 4.35 15.08
CA LYS A 63 -3.54 2.97 15.50
C LYS A 63 -3.98 1.94 14.45
N VAL A 64 -5.13 2.14 13.80
CA VAL A 64 -5.61 1.27 12.71
C VAL A 64 -4.75 1.44 11.45
N LYS A 65 -4.42 2.67 11.06
CA LYS A 65 -3.52 2.95 9.93
C LYS A 65 -2.14 2.32 10.13
N GLU A 66 -1.55 2.49 11.31
CA GLU A 66 -0.27 1.89 11.68
C GLU A 66 -0.35 0.35 11.60
N SER A 67 -1.41 -0.26 12.12
CA SER A 67 -1.61 -1.70 12.07
C SER A 67 -1.72 -2.23 10.63
N MET A 68 -2.43 -1.49 9.75
CA MET A 68 -2.55 -1.85 8.34
C MET A 68 -1.21 -1.73 7.61
N HIS A 69 -0.44 -0.68 7.88
CA HIS A 69 0.89 -0.50 7.30
C HIS A 69 1.86 -1.61 7.74
N ASN A 70 1.89 -1.94 9.03
CA ASN A 70 2.72 -3.03 9.55
C ASN A 70 2.34 -4.39 8.93
N LEU A 71 1.04 -4.61 8.67
CA LEU A 71 0.56 -5.83 8.00
C LEU A 71 1.02 -5.88 6.54
N GLU A 72 0.88 -4.79 5.80
CA GLU A 72 1.34 -4.67 4.42
C GLU A 72 2.84 -4.92 4.30
N GLU A 73 3.65 -4.31 5.18
CA GLU A 73 5.10 -4.53 5.17
C GLU A 73 5.47 -6.00 5.42
N VAL A 74 4.83 -6.68 6.37
CA VAL A 74 5.08 -8.11 6.61
C VAL A 74 4.71 -8.97 5.39
N LEU A 75 3.63 -8.62 4.67
CA LEU A 75 3.29 -9.30 3.42
C LEU A 75 4.32 -9.04 2.32
N MET A 76 4.80 -7.79 2.18
CA MET A 76 5.84 -7.42 1.23
C MET A 76 7.17 -8.13 1.54
N GLU A 77 7.58 -8.20 2.82
CA GLU A 77 8.74 -8.94 3.29
C GLU A 77 8.67 -10.42 2.83
N ARG A 78 7.52 -11.07 3.05
CA ARG A 78 7.30 -12.47 2.65
C ARG A 78 7.33 -12.64 1.14
N ASN A 79 6.66 -11.76 0.39
CA ASN A 79 6.61 -11.84 -1.07
C ASN A 79 8.01 -11.67 -1.68
N ARG A 80 8.76 -10.67 -1.21
CA ARG A 80 10.15 -10.43 -1.62
C ARG A 80 11.03 -11.65 -1.35
N ALA A 81 10.93 -12.26 -0.16
CA ALA A 81 11.71 -13.44 0.18
C ALA A 81 11.41 -14.63 -0.73
N TYR A 82 10.13 -14.85 -1.05
CA TYR A 82 9.70 -15.91 -1.97
C TYR A 82 10.28 -15.70 -3.38
N HIS A 83 10.09 -14.51 -3.98
CA HIS A 83 10.59 -14.24 -5.32
C HIS A 83 12.11 -14.25 -5.42
N MET A 84 12.81 -13.81 -4.37
CA MET A 84 14.27 -13.86 -4.34
C MET A 84 14.79 -15.30 -4.41
N LEU A 85 14.08 -16.26 -3.81
CA LEU A 85 14.46 -17.68 -3.86
C LEU A 85 14.10 -18.33 -5.20
N GLU A 86 12.92 -18.01 -5.75
CA GLU A 86 12.42 -18.66 -6.97
C GLU A 86 13.03 -18.09 -8.27
N THR A 87 13.15 -16.77 -8.37
CA THR A 87 13.56 -16.09 -9.61
C THR A 87 14.84 -15.27 -9.46
N GLY A 88 15.33 -15.07 -8.23
CA GLY A 88 16.44 -14.16 -7.95
C GLY A 88 16.06 -12.68 -8.04
N GLU A 89 14.77 -12.37 -8.17
CA GLU A 89 14.25 -11.01 -8.29
C GLU A 89 13.30 -10.68 -7.14
N THR A 90 13.00 -9.40 -6.94
CA THR A 90 12.18 -8.94 -5.80
C THR A 90 10.68 -9.22 -5.95
N GLY A 91 10.22 -9.59 -7.15
CA GLY A 91 8.78 -9.70 -7.50
C GLY A 91 8.05 -8.35 -7.59
N GLU A 92 8.78 -7.25 -7.46
CA GLU A 92 8.24 -5.90 -7.63
C GLU A 92 8.10 -5.57 -9.12
N ARG A 93 7.30 -4.54 -9.42
CA ARG A 93 7.09 -4.08 -10.79
C ARG A 93 8.44 -3.77 -11.48
N PRO A 94 8.76 -4.37 -12.63
CA PRO A 94 10.05 -4.19 -13.29
C PRO A 94 10.25 -2.74 -13.73
N ALA A 95 11.48 -2.25 -13.61
CA ALA A 95 11.84 -0.89 -13.96
C ALA A 95 13.27 -0.82 -14.51
N LYS A 96 13.55 0.19 -15.35
CA LYS A 96 14.88 0.44 -15.92
C LYS A 96 15.26 1.90 -15.75
N LEU A 97 16.54 2.15 -15.52
CA LEU A 97 17.13 3.49 -15.61
C LEU A 97 17.34 3.81 -17.09
N LEU A 98 16.67 4.85 -17.58
CA LEU A 98 16.71 5.28 -18.97
C LEU A 98 16.97 6.77 -19.04
N GLN A 99 17.70 7.24 -20.04
CA GLN A 99 17.78 8.67 -20.30
C GLN A 99 16.62 9.14 -21.17
N ASN A 100 16.00 10.24 -20.78
CA ASN A 100 14.97 10.89 -21.59
C ASN A 100 15.60 11.78 -22.67
N GLN A 101 14.75 12.34 -23.55
CA GLN A 101 15.14 13.29 -24.59
C GLN A 101 15.90 14.55 -24.10
N PHE A 102 15.85 14.86 -22.80
CA PHE A 102 16.57 15.97 -22.18
C PHE A 102 17.89 15.54 -21.54
N GLY A 103 18.31 14.28 -21.71
CA GLY A 103 19.53 13.72 -21.12
C GLY A 103 19.43 13.38 -19.62
N LEU A 104 18.24 13.44 -19.03
CA LEU A 104 18.02 13.13 -17.62
C LEU A 104 17.79 11.63 -17.41
N THR A 105 18.51 11.02 -16.47
CA THR A 105 18.30 9.63 -16.06
C THR A 105 17.03 9.50 -15.25
N VAL A 106 16.07 8.74 -15.75
CA VAL A 106 14.75 8.50 -15.15
C VAL A 106 14.58 7.02 -14.84
N PHE A 107 14.03 6.72 -13.66
CA PHE A 107 13.63 5.36 -13.28
C PHE A 107 12.27 5.02 -13.90
N HIS A 108 12.28 4.40 -15.08
CA HIS A 108 11.08 4.07 -15.83
C HIS A 108 10.47 2.74 -15.36
N LYS A 109 9.31 2.82 -14.70
CA LYS A 109 8.50 1.67 -14.29
C LYS A 109 7.74 1.10 -15.49
N MET A 110 8.06 -0.13 -15.90
CA MET A 110 7.45 -0.75 -17.08
C MET A 110 5.98 -1.10 -16.85
N THR A 111 5.16 -1.03 -17.90
CA THR A 111 3.75 -1.46 -17.88
C THR A 111 3.56 -2.67 -18.78
N GLU A 112 2.56 -3.49 -18.45
CA GLU A 112 2.10 -4.57 -19.33
C GLU A 112 1.44 -3.99 -20.59
N HIS A 113 1.68 -4.65 -21.73
CA HIS A 113 1.14 -4.26 -23.02
C HIS A 113 0.73 -5.50 -23.83
N PHE A 114 -0.38 -5.41 -24.55
CA PHE A 114 -0.86 -6.49 -25.43
C PHE A 114 0.00 -6.70 -26.68
N ILE A 115 0.70 -5.65 -27.12
CA ILE A 115 1.53 -5.67 -28.32
C ILE A 115 3.00 -5.36 -27.98
N PRO A 116 3.97 -5.95 -28.69
CA PRO A 116 5.39 -5.64 -28.51
C PRO A 116 5.70 -4.15 -28.67
N LYS A 117 6.73 -3.66 -27.95
CA LYS A 117 7.12 -2.24 -27.92
C LYS A 117 7.36 -1.64 -29.32
N TYR A 118 7.99 -2.41 -30.21
CA TYR A 118 8.28 -1.99 -31.58
C TYR A 118 7.04 -1.91 -32.48
N MET A 119 5.90 -2.46 -32.08
CA MET A 119 4.61 -2.30 -32.77
C MET A 119 3.73 -1.20 -32.12
N ASN A 120 3.98 -0.87 -30.85
CA ASN A 120 3.17 0.08 -30.11
C ASN A 120 3.52 1.55 -30.44
N LYS A 121 2.79 2.14 -31.40
CA LYS A 121 2.97 3.53 -31.83
C LYS A 121 2.79 4.53 -30.66
N LYS A 122 1.70 4.39 -29.89
CA LYS A 122 1.40 5.26 -28.74
C LYS A 122 2.51 5.23 -27.69
N TRP A 123 3.08 4.06 -27.42
CA TRP A 123 4.19 3.93 -26.46
C TRP A 123 5.44 4.64 -26.96
N ARG A 124 5.83 4.42 -28.22
CA ARG A 124 7.02 5.05 -28.81
C ARG A 124 6.93 6.58 -28.88
N GLU A 125 5.74 7.09 -29.19
CA GLU A 125 5.50 8.55 -29.22
C GLU A 125 5.60 9.18 -27.83
N LYS A 126 5.11 8.47 -26.81
CA LYS A 126 5.11 8.97 -25.42
C LYS A 126 6.47 8.84 -24.74
N PHE A 127 7.20 7.78 -25.04
CA PHE A 127 8.41 7.39 -24.34
C PHE A 127 9.61 7.38 -25.30
N VAL A 128 10.18 8.57 -25.50
CA VAL A 128 11.41 8.76 -26.26
C VAL A 128 12.58 8.68 -25.27
N PHE A 129 13.20 7.49 -25.23
CA PHE A 129 14.39 7.23 -24.44
C PHE A 129 15.59 7.06 -25.37
N THR A 130 16.74 7.61 -24.99
CA THR A 130 18.02 7.31 -25.62
C THR A 130 18.55 6.01 -25.01
N GLU A 131 18.65 4.96 -25.83
CA GLU A 131 19.37 3.74 -25.44
C GLU A 131 20.88 4.02 -25.52
N PHE A 132 21.59 3.87 -24.40
CA PHE A 132 23.04 3.69 -24.47
C PHE A 132 23.29 2.26 -24.95
N SER A 133 23.87 2.13 -26.13
CA SER A 133 24.48 0.89 -26.64
C SER A 133 25.70 0.50 -25.81
#